data_AF-A0AAW1TMM3-F1
#
_entry.id   AF-A0AAW1TMM3-F1
#
_cell.length_a   1.000
_cell.length_b   1.000
_cell.length_c   1.000
_cell.angle_alpha   90.00
_cell.angle_beta   90.00
_cell.angle_gamma   90.00
#
_symmetry.space_group_name_H-M   'P 1'
#
loop_
_entity.id
_entity.type
_entity.pdbx_description
1 polymer ?
#
loop_
_entity_poly.entity_id
_entity_poly.type
_entity_poly.pdbx_seq_one_letter_code
_entity_poly.pdbx_strand_id
1 'polypeptide(L)'
;MPSRGAYVPPHRRGQPELPSRSLAELDSLQTQVTVLPQESVHSCPFAYSLREDSAIIHLPNDEASKCDLLKWFGGSLAHLSNQDCRPCLILPSSMTKQSRAWWHEHSQHAGLSSESKGFGDKRQIHIKFVTKEQHQPQTSRPGDYSSHMQTASARAQTTASLEQAKDIFRWCQEGDPELWRYSHSEIQQVLQSGKALPVDIQQLIASRSASQQLIADIKAGRVQDAVQLLMAQPHLAWIRESHGADYPVHIATRLGHISVVAQLALQAGVLQQRGSRRKLPLSVARSACQADLISFFIDHGAPEL
;
A
#
# COMPACT_ATOMS: atom_id res chain seq x y z
N MET A 1 -27.90 4.75 20.63
CA MET A 1 -26.94 5.25 19.63
C MET A 1 -26.61 4.09 18.69
N PRO A 2 -27.06 4.07 17.43
CA PRO A 2 -26.77 2.97 16.52
C PRO A 2 -25.27 2.90 16.22
N SER A 3 -24.69 1.71 16.37
CA SER A 3 -23.30 1.41 16.06
C SER A 3 -23.00 1.74 14.59
N ARG A 4 -22.07 2.66 14.35
CA ARG A 4 -21.55 2.92 13.00
C ARG A 4 -20.85 1.64 12.53
N GLY A 5 -21.50 0.90 11.64
CA GLY A 5 -20.91 -0.27 11.00
C GLY A 5 -19.60 0.10 10.30
N ALA A 6 -18.61 -0.79 10.39
CA ALA A 6 -17.33 -0.61 9.73
C ALA A 6 -17.53 -0.41 8.22
N TYR A 7 -16.85 0.59 7.65
CA TYR A 7 -16.89 0.84 6.21
C TYR A 7 -16.35 -0.38 5.45
N VAL A 8 -17.24 -1.07 4.73
CA VAL A 8 -16.87 -2.14 3.80
C VAL A 8 -16.71 -1.52 2.40
N PRO A 9 -15.50 -1.56 1.80
CA PRO A 9 -15.26 -1.03 0.47
C PRO A 9 -16.22 -1.61 -0.59
N PRO A 10 -16.65 -0.83 -1.61
CA PRO A 10 -17.68 -1.24 -2.57
C PRO A 10 -17.41 -2.57 -3.29
N HIS A 11 -16.14 -2.93 -3.50
CA HIS A 11 -15.72 -4.16 -4.18
C HIS A 11 -15.78 -5.42 -3.31
N ARG A 12 -16.00 -5.28 -1.98
CA ARG A 12 -16.20 -6.41 -1.06
C ARG A 12 -17.67 -6.75 -0.81
N ARG A 13 -18.62 -6.00 -1.36
CA ARG A 13 -20.05 -6.32 -1.24
C ARG A 13 -20.37 -7.53 -2.13
N GLY A 14 -20.71 -8.66 -1.52
CA GLY A 14 -21.21 -9.84 -2.22
C GLY A 14 -20.20 -10.95 -2.51
N GLN A 15 -18.96 -10.86 -2.02
CA GLN A 15 -18.09 -12.03 -2.00
C GLN A 15 -18.44 -12.95 -0.81
N PRO A 16 -18.45 -14.28 -0.98
CA PRO A 16 -18.63 -15.20 0.12
C PRO A 16 -17.51 -14.93 1.14
N GLU A 17 -17.89 -14.75 2.40
CA GLU A 17 -16.92 -14.62 3.48
C GLU A 17 -16.00 -15.84 3.44
N LEU A 18 -14.69 -15.60 3.26
CA LEU A 18 -13.69 -16.65 3.42
C LEU A 18 -13.93 -17.32 4.78
N PRO A 19 -13.79 -18.65 4.88
CA PRO A 19 -14.07 -19.37 6.11
C PRO A 19 -13.34 -18.68 7.26
N SER A 20 -14.12 -18.04 8.11
CA SER A 20 -13.64 -17.42 9.33
C SER A 20 -13.03 -18.54 10.14
N ARG A 21 -11.70 -18.48 10.33
CA ARG A 21 -11.05 -19.29 11.36
C ARG A 21 -11.87 -19.13 12.63
N SER A 22 -12.22 -20.24 13.27
CA SER A 22 -13.12 -20.20 14.42
C SER A 22 -12.57 -19.19 15.44
N LEU A 23 -13.44 -18.36 16.01
CA LEU A 23 -13.06 -17.39 17.06
C LEU A 23 -12.29 -18.08 18.21
N ALA A 24 -12.56 -19.36 18.46
CA ALA A 24 -11.87 -20.19 19.44
C ALA A 24 -10.40 -20.52 19.07
N GLU A 25 -10.03 -20.63 17.79
CA GLU A 25 -8.62 -20.80 17.36
C GLU A 25 -7.83 -19.48 17.35
N LEU A 26 -8.53 -18.34 17.31
CA LEU A 26 -7.94 -17.01 17.42
C LEU A 26 -7.71 -16.59 18.89
N ASP A 27 -8.49 -17.12 19.83
CA ASP A 27 -8.38 -16.81 21.27
C ASP A 27 -7.18 -17.45 21.97
N SER A 28 -6.52 -18.44 21.36
CA SER A 28 -5.26 -19.00 21.87
C SER A 28 -4.02 -18.39 21.23
N LEU A 29 -4.15 -17.29 20.48
CA LEU A 29 -3.00 -16.53 19.99
C LEU A 29 -2.34 -15.81 21.16
N GLN A 30 -1.60 -16.59 21.97
CA GLN A 30 -0.59 -16.06 22.86
C GLN A 30 0.26 -15.12 22.04
N THR A 31 0.13 -13.82 22.30
CA THR A 31 0.94 -12.82 21.61
C THR A 31 2.33 -12.96 22.22
N GLN A 32 3.15 -13.79 21.58
CA GLN A 32 4.54 -13.98 21.97
C GLN A 32 5.29 -12.69 21.67
N VAL A 33 5.77 -12.05 22.72
CA VAL A 33 6.52 -10.81 22.59
C VAL A 33 7.94 -10.99 23.05
N THR A 34 8.89 -10.80 22.13
CA THR A 34 10.32 -10.87 22.41
C THR A 34 10.82 -9.51 22.93
N VAL A 35 11.41 -9.46 24.13
CA VAL A 35 12.06 -8.26 24.72
C VAL A 35 13.56 -8.51 24.93
N LEU A 36 14.39 -7.50 24.65
CA LEU A 36 15.85 -7.43 24.91
C LEU A 36 16.11 -6.12 25.67
N PRO A 37 16.98 -6.00 26.70
CA PRO A 37 17.70 -7.03 27.47
C PRO A 37 16.89 -7.58 28.66
N GLN A 38 17.32 -8.72 29.23
CA GLN A 38 16.61 -9.46 30.28
C GLN A 38 16.38 -8.68 31.59
N GLU A 39 17.29 -7.78 31.97
CA GLU A 39 17.26 -7.10 33.28
C GLU A 39 15.97 -6.29 33.49
N SER A 40 15.37 -5.77 32.41
CA SER A 40 14.13 -5.00 32.48
C SER A 40 12.88 -5.85 32.60
N VAL A 41 12.96 -7.17 32.35
CA VAL A 41 11.80 -8.05 32.27
C VAL A 41 11.26 -8.40 33.66
N HIS A 42 12.09 -8.30 34.71
CA HIS A 42 11.67 -8.63 36.08
C HIS A 42 10.54 -7.76 36.62
N SER A 43 10.36 -6.54 36.10
CA SER A 43 9.24 -5.66 36.46
C SER A 43 8.01 -5.86 35.57
N CYS A 44 8.04 -6.80 34.62
CA CYS A 44 6.93 -7.06 33.71
C CYS A 44 5.71 -7.55 34.50
N PRO A 45 4.54 -6.89 34.36
CA PRO A 45 3.34 -7.31 35.07
C PRO A 45 2.66 -8.55 34.47
N PHE A 46 3.21 -9.09 33.38
CA PHE A 46 2.66 -10.22 32.64
C PHE A 46 3.51 -11.48 32.83
N ALA A 47 2.90 -12.65 32.65
CA ALA A 47 3.64 -13.91 32.64
C ALA A 47 4.68 -13.91 31.52
N TYR A 48 5.91 -14.35 31.81
CA TYR A 48 6.97 -14.40 30.82
C TYR A 48 7.83 -15.66 30.95
N SER A 49 8.58 -15.96 29.88
CA SER A 49 9.55 -17.05 29.82
C SER A 49 10.88 -16.51 29.30
N LEU A 50 11.96 -16.71 30.07
CA LEU A 50 13.31 -16.27 29.67
C LEU A 50 13.92 -17.22 28.64
N ARG A 51 14.69 -16.65 27.71
CA ARG A 51 15.57 -17.29 26.74
C ARG A 51 16.95 -16.63 26.84
N GLU A 52 17.98 -17.28 26.31
CA GLU A 52 19.39 -16.83 26.39
C GLU A 52 19.58 -15.32 26.23
N ASP A 53 19.03 -14.72 25.16
CA ASP A 53 19.14 -13.27 24.95
C ASP A 53 17.84 -12.50 25.12
N SER A 54 16.70 -13.17 25.31
CA SER A 54 15.38 -12.53 25.21
C SER A 54 14.36 -13.04 26.20
N ALA A 55 13.24 -12.34 26.35
CA ALA A 55 12.08 -12.86 27.07
C ALA A 55 10.87 -12.94 26.17
N ILE A 56 10.07 -13.99 26.33
CA ILE A 56 8.72 -14.12 25.76
C ILE A 56 7.72 -13.66 26.79
N ILE A 57 6.93 -12.63 26.47
CA ILE A 57 5.79 -12.23 27.30
C ILE A 57 4.54 -12.90 26.74
N HIS A 58 3.73 -13.48 27.63
CA HIS A 58 2.44 -14.09 27.34
C HIS A 58 1.34 -13.09 27.68
N LEU A 59 0.66 -12.58 26.65
CA LEU A 59 -0.37 -11.56 26.82
C LEU A 59 -1.78 -12.15 26.74
N PRO A 60 -2.68 -11.76 27.67
CA PRO A 60 -4.11 -11.94 27.50
C PRO A 60 -4.62 -11.24 26.24
N ASN A 61 -5.68 -11.77 25.61
CA ASN A 61 -6.24 -11.22 24.38
C ASN A 61 -7.21 -10.04 24.61
N ASP A 62 -6.98 -9.21 25.62
CA ASP A 62 -7.77 -8.00 25.86
C ASP A 62 -6.97 -6.72 25.55
N GLU A 63 -7.67 -5.64 25.22
CA GLU A 63 -7.03 -4.38 24.82
C GLU A 63 -6.40 -3.62 25.99
N ALA A 64 -6.90 -3.81 27.22
CA ALA A 64 -6.35 -3.15 28.39
C ALA A 64 -4.95 -3.70 28.72
N SER A 65 -4.79 -5.02 28.70
CA SER A 65 -3.50 -5.70 28.85
C SER A 65 -2.49 -5.24 27.79
N LYS A 66 -2.91 -5.07 26.52
CA LYS A 66 -2.03 -4.58 25.45
C LYS A 66 -1.58 -3.14 25.71
N CYS A 67 -2.47 -2.27 26.16
CA CYS A 67 -2.13 -0.90 26.56
C CYS A 67 -1.16 -0.87 27.74
N ASP A 68 -1.39 -1.70 28.76
CA ASP A 68 -0.54 -1.75 29.95
C ASP A 68 0.85 -2.32 29.63
N LEU A 69 0.96 -3.24 28.65
CA LEU A 69 2.25 -3.66 28.11
C LEU A 69 3.00 -2.48 27.45
N LEU A 70 2.33 -1.68 26.62
CA LEU A 70 2.97 -0.53 25.97
C LEU A 70 3.45 0.51 26.99
N LYS A 71 2.65 0.77 28.04
CA LYS A 71 3.03 1.66 29.14
C LYS A 71 4.22 1.10 29.92
N TRP A 72 4.17 -0.18 30.30
CA TRP A 72 5.27 -0.84 31.01
C TRP A 72 6.54 -0.82 30.17
N PHE A 73 6.45 -1.16 28.88
CA PHE A 73 7.57 -1.15 27.96
C PHE A 73 8.13 0.27 27.89
N GLY A 74 7.33 1.27 27.51
CA GLY A 74 7.80 2.66 27.43
C GLY A 74 8.40 3.20 28.74
N GLY A 75 7.80 2.89 29.90
CA GLY A 75 8.28 3.31 31.21
C GLY A 75 9.59 2.64 31.62
N SER A 76 9.74 1.33 31.37
CA SER A 76 10.95 0.58 31.69
C SER A 76 12.17 1.06 30.89
N LEU A 77 11.93 1.60 29.69
CA LEU A 77 13.01 2.08 28.80
C LEU A 77 13.50 3.49 29.13
N ALA A 78 12.72 4.27 29.87
CA ALA A 78 13.13 5.62 30.28
C ALA A 78 14.44 5.61 31.09
N HIS A 79 14.71 4.52 31.82
CA HIS A 79 15.93 4.36 32.62
C HIS A 79 17.13 3.80 31.85
N LEU A 80 16.90 3.19 30.68
CA LEU A 80 17.93 2.53 29.88
C LEU A 80 18.56 3.43 28.82
N SER A 81 18.19 4.71 28.74
CA SER A 81 18.65 5.62 27.68
C SER A 81 20.17 5.83 27.60
N ASN A 82 20.92 5.44 28.63
CA ASN A 82 22.37 5.58 28.72
C ASN A 82 23.16 4.31 28.37
N GLN A 83 22.50 3.20 28.03
CA GLN A 83 23.17 1.94 27.67
C GLN A 83 23.05 1.67 26.17
N ASP A 84 24.06 1.01 25.58
CA ASP A 84 24.07 0.63 24.15
C ASP A 84 22.98 -0.38 23.75
N CYS A 85 22.14 -0.80 24.70
CA CYS A 85 21.02 -1.68 24.46
C CYS A 85 19.81 -0.91 23.94
N ARG A 86 19.27 -1.32 22.79
CA ARG A 86 18.03 -0.78 22.21
C ARG A 86 16.89 -1.79 22.29
N PRO A 87 16.15 -1.78 23.41
CA PRO A 87 15.01 -2.65 23.58
C PRO A 87 14.01 -2.54 22.44
N CYS A 88 13.50 -3.70 22.03
CA CYS A 88 12.53 -3.85 20.97
C CYS A 88 11.47 -4.85 21.40
N LEU A 89 10.21 -4.49 21.23
CA LEU A 89 9.06 -5.39 21.29
C LEU A 89 8.90 -6.02 19.91
N ILE A 90 8.94 -7.35 19.79
CA ILE A 90 8.66 -8.03 18.51
C ILE A 90 7.35 -8.80 18.62
N LEU A 91 6.37 -8.42 17.80
CA LEU A 91 5.05 -9.04 17.75
C LEU A 91 4.98 -10.11 16.65
N PRO A 92 4.18 -11.18 16.83
CA PRO A 92 4.17 -12.32 15.93
C PRO A 92 3.62 -11.98 14.55
N SER A 93 4.08 -12.70 13.52
CA SER A 93 3.65 -12.44 12.15
C SER A 93 2.24 -12.94 11.83
N SER A 94 1.68 -13.82 12.66
CA SER A 94 0.32 -14.35 12.54
C SER A 94 -0.79 -13.33 12.84
N MET A 95 -0.45 -12.10 13.26
CA MET A 95 -1.45 -11.07 13.58
C MET A 95 -2.26 -10.63 12.36
N THR A 96 -3.57 -10.45 12.57
CA THR A 96 -4.48 -9.88 11.58
C THR A 96 -4.12 -8.42 11.25
N LYS A 97 -4.58 -7.92 10.09
CA LYS A 97 -4.39 -6.51 9.69
C LYS A 97 -4.97 -5.52 10.70
N GLN A 98 -6.12 -5.84 11.30
CA GLN A 98 -6.77 -4.99 12.31
C GLN A 98 -5.94 -4.93 13.59
N SER A 99 -5.46 -6.08 14.09
CA SER A 99 -4.57 -6.13 15.26
C SER A 99 -3.28 -5.34 15.02
N ARG A 100 -2.70 -5.45 13.81
CA ARG A 100 -1.50 -4.69 13.42
C ARG A 100 -1.74 -3.19 13.43
N ALA A 101 -2.87 -2.73 12.88
CA ALA A 101 -3.24 -1.32 12.88
C ALA A 101 -3.40 -0.78 14.31
N TRP A 102 -4.06 -1.56 15.18
CA TRP A 102 -4.23 -1.23 16.60
C TRP A 102 -2.87 -1.01 17.29
N TRP A 103 -1.91 -1.92 17.11
CA TRP A 103 -0.57 -1.79 17.71
C TRP A 103 0.19 -0.57 17.20
N HIS A 104 0.10 -0.25 15.90
CA HIS A 104 0.75 0.93 15.34
C HIS A 104 0.20 2.24 15.92
N GLU A 105 -1.13 2.34 16.05
CA GLU A 105 -1.80 3.52 16.62
C GLU A 105 -1.45 3.69 18.11
N HIS A 106 -1.60 2.63 18.90
CA HIS A 106 -1.42 2.70 20.35
C HIS A 106 0.05 2.83 20.76
N SER A 107 0.99 2.30 19.97
CA SER A 107 2.42 2.55 20.21
C SER A 107 2.75 4.04 20.10
N GLN A 108 2.18 4.73 19.11
CA GLN A 108 2.41 6.17 18.91
C GLN A 108 1.86 6.98 20.08
N HIS A 109 0.65 6.66 20.57
CA HIS A 109 0.09 7.27 21.78
C HIS A 109 0.96 7.05 23.02
N ALA A 110 1.65 5.91 23.10
CA ALA A 110 2.60 5.60 24.16
C ALA A 110 4.00 6.24 23.96
N GLY A 111 4.21 7.05 22.92
CA GLY A 111 5.51 7.67 22.61
C GLY A 111 6.54 6.69 22.04
N LEU A 112 6.09 5.56 21.48
CA LEU A 112 6.92 4.51 20.90
C LEU A 112 6.81 4.53 19.37
N SER A 113 7.92 4.23 18.69
CA SER A 113 7.93 4.00 17.24
C SER A 113 7.58 2.55 16.96
N SER A 114 6.75 2.33 15.95
CA SER A 114 6.42 1.00 15.45
C SER A 114 6.75 0.89 13.98
N GLU A 115 7.49 -0.15 13.62
CA GLU A 115 7.85 -0.49 12.24
C GLU A 115 7.39 -1.91 11.93
N SER A 116 6.89 -2.13 10.73
CA SER A 116 6.66 -3.49 10.24
C SER A 116 7.91 -4.00 9.52
N LYS A 117 8.39 -5.20 9.84
CA LYS A 117 9.54 -5.83 9.19
C LYS A 117 9.22 -7.23 8.69
N GLY A 118 9.85 -7.64 7.58
CA GLY A 118 9.62 -8.94 6.96
C GLY A 118 8.51 -8.95 5.91
N PHE A 119 8.29 -10.11 5.28
CA PHE A 119 7.50 -10.28 4.06
C PHE A 119 6.29 -11.18 4.27
N GLY A 120 5.13 -10.81 3.73
CA GLY A 120 3.91 -11.63 3.75
C GLY A 120 3.57 -12.20 5.14
N ASP A 121 3.40 -13.52 5.23
CA ASP A 121 3.09 -14.24 6.48
C ASP A 121 4.21 -14.23 7.54
N LYS A 122 5.41 -13.76 7.16
CA LYS A 122 6.56 -13.58 8.08
C LYS A 122 6.72 -12.14 8.54
N ARG A 123 5.83 -11.22 8.14
CA ARG A 123 5.91 -9.81 8.53
C ARG A 123 5.57 -9.64 10.01
N GLN A 124 6.52 -9.16 10.81
CA GLN A 124 6.42 -8.87 12.23
C GLN A 124 6.27 -7.35 12.46
N ILE A 125 5.76 -6.96 13.63
CA ILE A 125 5.81 -5.56 14.08
C ILE A 125 6.91 -5.45 15.13
N HIS A 126 7.77 -4.46 14.97
CA HIS A 126 8.79 -4.07 15.92
C HIS A 126 8.39 -2.75 16.55
N ILE A 127 8.30 -2.69 17.88
CA ILE A 127 8.03 -1.46 18.64
C ILE A 127 9.27 -1.09 19.42
N LYS A 128 9.71 0.16 19.32
CA LYS A 128 10.97 0.67 19.88
C LYS A 128 10.75 2.01 20.55
N PHE A 129 11.61 2.31 21.53
CA PHE A 129 11.68 3.63 22.11
C PHE A 129 12.30 4.64 21.13
N VAL A 130 11.74 5.85 21.07
CA VAL A 130 12.31 6.97 20.30
C VAL A 130 12.86 7.97 21.29
N THR A 131 14.18 8.15 21.32
CA THR A 131 14.76 9.29 22.03
C THR A 131 14.41 10.57 21.27
N LYS A 132 13.97 11.62 21.96
CA LYS A 132 13.57 12.91 21.36
C LYS A 132 14.65 13.52 20.45
N GLU A 133 15.91 13.15 20.64
CA GLU A 133 17.03 13.58 19.80
C GLU A 133 16.98 13.02 18.36
N GLN A 134 16.29 11.92 18.11
CA GLN A 134 16.19 11.32 16.76
C GLN A 134 15.13 11.99 15.87
N HIS A 135 14.44 13.03 16.34
CA HIS A 135 13.48 13.81 15.54
C HIS A 135 14.01 15.17 15.06
N GLN A 136 15.28 15.50 15.29
CA GLN A 136 15.89 16.62 14.55
C GLN A 136 16.22 16.16 13.12
N PRO A 137 15.65 16.80 12.07
CA PRO A 137 16.16 16.60 10.72
C PRO A 137 17.63 16.98 10.73
N GLN A 138 18.49 16.07 10.27
CA GLN A 138 19.94 16.28 10.20
C GLN A 138 20.24 17.57 9.42
N THR A 139 20.43 18.68 10.12
CA THR A 139 21.08 19.87 9.59
C THR A 139 22.58 19.59 9.66
N SER A 140 23.16 19.28 8.51
CA SER A 140 24.56 18.99 8.31
C SER A 140 25.45 20.03 9.03
N ARG A 141 26.37 19.56 9.87
CA ARG A 141 27.48 20.38 10.38
C ARG A 141 28.36 20.82 9.19
N PRO A 142 28.71 22.11 9.08
CA PRO A 142 29.60 22.60 8.05
C PRO A 142 31.05 22.35 8.47
N GLY A 143 31.70 21.39 7.84
CA GLY A 143 33.12 21.11 8.10
C GLY A 143 33.57 19.80 7.48
N ASP A 144 33.57 19.72 6.15
CA ASP A 144 34.61 19.02 5.36
C ASP A 144 34.27 19.10 3.87
N TYR A 145 35.01 19.94 3.13
CA TYR A 145 34.70 20.40 1.78
C TYR A 145 35.27 19.53 0.65
N SER A 146 35.49 18.22 0.86
CA SER A 146 36.18 17.37 -0.14
C SER A 146 35.45 16.10 -0.60
N SER A 147 34.24 15.80 -0.12
CA SER A 147 33.48 14.58 -0.55
C SER A 147 32.24 14.84 -1.42
N HIS A 148 31.99 16.08 -1.83
CA HIS A 148 30.65 16.51 -2.27
C HIS A 148 30.19 16.11 -3.68
N MET A 149 31.05 15.58 -4.56
CA MET A 149 30.59 15.16 -5.90
C MET A 149 29.98 13.75 -5.94
N GLN A 150 30.35 12.84 -5.04
CA GLN A 150 29.75 11.50 -5.00
C GLN A 150 28.41 11.48 -4.24
N THR A 151 28.16 12.43 -3.35
CA THR A 151 26.94 12.48 -2.52
C THR A 151 25.69 12.92 -3.25
N ALA A 152 25.80 13.76 -4.29
CA ALA A 152 24.62 14.26 -5.02
C ALA A 152 23.97 13.18 -5.89
N SER A 153 24.78 12.37 -6.58
CA SER A 153 24.31 11.28 -7.44
C SER A 153 23.65 10.16 -6.63
N ALA A 154 24.28 9.73 -5.53
CA ALA A 154 23.70 8.73 -4.63
C ALA A 154 22.38 9.20 -4.01
N ARG A 155 22.29 10.49 -3.65
CA ARG A 155 21.06 11.08 -3.11
C ARG A 155 19.95 11.16 -4.17
N ALA A 156 20.28 11.54 -5.41
CA ALA A 156 19.34 11.57 -6.52
C ALA A 156 18.79 10.17 -6.88
N GLN A 157 19.66 9.15 -6.90
CA GLN A 157 19.26 7.75 -7.12
C GLN A 157 18.33 7.25 -6.00
N THR A 158 18.61 7.66 -4.75
CA THR A 158 17.77 7.30 -3.60
C THR A 158 16.39 7.94 -3.70
N THR A 159 16.29 9.20 -4.13
CA THR A 159 14.99 9.88 -4.33
C THR A 159 14.19 9.31 -5.49
N ALA A 160 14.83 8.97 -6.61
CA ALA A 160 14.17 8.35 -7.75
C ALA A 160 13.61 6.96 -7.40
N SER A 161 14.41 6.16 -6.68
CA SER A 161 13.99 4.83 -6.21
C SER A 161 12.81 4.92 -5.23
N LEU A 162 12.76 5.97 -4.40
CA LEU A 162 11.66 6.19 -3.47
C LEU A 162 10.35 6.55 -4.19
N GLU A 163 10.39 7.45 -5.17
CA GLU A 163 9.21 7.79 -5.96
C GLU A 163 8.71 6.60 -6.78
N GLN A 164 9.62 5.84 -7.39
CA GLN A 164 9.27 4.61 -8.09
C GLN A 164 8.61 3.57 -7.15
N ALA A 165 9.11 3.44 -5.92
CA ALA A 165 8.52 2.55 -4.93
C ALA A 165 7.07 2.95 -4.57
N LYS A 166 6.82 4.26 -4.42
CA LYS A 166 5.48 4.80 -4.16
C LYS A 166 4.51 4.48 -5.29
N ASP A 167 4.95 4.67 -6.54
CA ASP A 167 4.13 4.41 -7.71
C ASP A 167 3.79 2.93 -7.85
N ILE A 168 4.78 2.05 -7.76
CA ILE A 168 4.57 0.60 -7.81
C ILE A 168 3.63 0.17 -6.69
N PHE A 169 3.86 0.64 -5.46
CA PHE A 169 3.01 0.32 -4.32
C PHE A 169 1.57 0.75 -4.55
N ARG A 170 1.35 1.99 -5.01
CA ARG A 170 0.03 2.50 -5.38
C ARG A 170 -0.63 1.60 -6.44
N TRP A 171 0.09 1.21 -7.48
CA TRP A 171 -0.45 0.33 -8.51
C TRP A 171 -0.81 -1.05 -7.99
N CYS A 172 -0.03 -1.62 -7.06
CA CYS A 172 -0.39 -2.86 -6.38
C CYS A 172 -1.73 -2.70 -5.64
N GLN A 173 -1.96 -1.57 -4.96
CA GLN A 173 -3.21 -1.32 -4.24
C GLN A 173 -4.43 -1.07 -5.15
N GLU A 174 -4.21 -0.60 -6.38
CA GLU A 174 -5.27 -0.36 -7.37
C GLU A 174 -5.61 -1.61 -8.20
N GLY A 175 -4.71 -2.59 -8.25
CA GLY A 175 -4.80 -3.76 -9.12
C GLY A 175 -5.34 -5.01 -8.43
N ASP A 176 -4.74 -6.15 -8.79
CA ASP A 176 -5.08 -7.47 -8.29
C ASP A 176 -4.94 -7.55 -6.75
N PRO A 177 -5.95 -8.05 -6.01
CA PRO A 177 -5.86 -8.29 -4.57
C PRO A 177 -4.64 -9.11 -4.14
N GLU A 178 -4.11 -10.01 -4.97
CA GLU A 178 -2.91 -10.78 -4.66
C GLU A 178 -1.67 -9.88 -4.49
N LEU A 179 -1.61 -8.76 -5.22
CA LEU A 179 -0.52 -7.79 -5.14
C LEU A 179 -0.55 -6.96 -3.85
N TRP A 180 -1.65 -7.00 -3.09
CA TRP A 180 -1.77 -6.25 -1.83
C TRP A 180 -0.86 -6.81 -0.73
N ARG A 181 -0.30 -8.01 -0.94
CA ARG A 181 0.72 -8.60 -0.07
C ARG A 181 2.00 -7.78 -0.02
N TYR A 182 2.29 -7.01 -1.06
CA TYR A 182 3.49 -6.18 -1.14
C TYR A 182 3.32 -4.88 -0.36
N SER A 183 4.27 -4.62 0.53
CA SER A 183 4.35 -3.34 1.24
C SER A 183 5.26 -2.36 0.53
N HIS A 184 5.02 -1.06 0.76
CA HIS A 184 5.85 0.01 0.23
C HIS A 184 7.34 -0.18 0.58
N SER A 185 7.65 -0.53 1.84
CA SER A 185 9.02 -0.74 2.31
C SER A 185 9.70 -1.93 1.63
N GLU A 186 8.95 -2.99 1.31
CA GLU A 186 9.48 -4.16 0.59
C GLU A 186 9.88 -3.78 -0.83
N ILE A 187 8.99 -3.08 -1.55
CA ILE A 187 9.26 -2.61 -2.91
C ILE A 187 10.48 -1.70 -2.91
N GLN A 188 10.54 -0.76 -1.96
CA GLN A 188 11.67 0.16 -1.80
C GLN A 188 12.99 -0.59 -1.54
N GLN A 189 12.99 -1.59 -0.64
CA GLN A 189 14.18 -2.37 -0.33
C GLN A 189 14.67 -3.18 -1.53
N VAL A 190 13.76 -3.78 -2.30
CA VAL A 190 14.13 -4.54 -3.51
C VAL A 190 14.79 -3.60 -4.53
N LEU A 191 14.19 -2.44 -4.79
CA LEU A 191 14.74 -1.42 -5.69
C LEU A 191 16.14 -0.96 -5.24
N GLN A 192 16.31 -0.64 -3.95
CA GLN A 192 17.59 -0.21 -3.39
C GLN A 192 18.67 -1.30 -3.44
N SER A 193 18.29 -2.56 -3.30
CA SER A 193 19.22 -3.69 -3.35
C SER A 193 19.68 -4.05 -4.76
N GLY A 194 19.05 -3.49 -5.81
CA GLY A 194 19.29 -3.86 -7.20
C GLY A 194 18.82 -5.28 -7.56
N LYS A 195 18.13 -5.97 -6.65
CA LYS A 195 17.53 -7.27 -6.95
C LYS A 195 16.37 -7.12 -7.92
N ALA A 196 16.16 -8.13 -8.75
CA ALA A 196 14.99 -8.18 -9.62
C ALA A 196 13.70 -8.14 -8.79
N LEU A 197 12.74 -7.33 -9.23
CA LEU A 197 11.40 -7.30 -8.64
C LEU A 197 10.71 -8.66 -8.85
N PRO A 198 9.77 -9.05 -7.99
CA PRO A 198 8.89 -10.18 -8.23
C PRO A 198 8.22 -10.14 -9.62
N VAL A 199 8.03 -11.30 -10.26
CA VAL A 199 7.55 -11.41 -11.65
C VAL A 199 6.18 -10.74 -11.84
N ASP A 200 5.29 -10.86 -10.88
CA ASP A 200 3.98 -10.22 -10.85
C ASP A 200 4.07 -8.69 -10.79
N ILE A 201 5.01 -8.13 -10.00
CA ILE A 201 5.31 -6.68 -10.01
C ILE A 201 5.91 -6.26 -11.36
N GLN A 202 6.79 -7.06 -11.95
CA GLN A 202 7.35 -6.74 -13.27
C GLN A 202 6.24 -6.69 -14.34
N GLN A 203 5.31 -7.64 -14.33
CA GLN A 203 4.15 -7.67 -15.24
C GLN A 203 3.22 -6.47 -15.03
N LEU A 204 3.00 -6.07 -13.77
CA LEU A 204 2.25 -4.86 -13.43
C LEU A 204 2.91 -3.63 -14.02
N ILE A 205 4.23 -3.47 -13.84
CA ILE A 205 4.98 -2.34 -14.39
C ILE A 205 4.88 -2.33 -15.92
N ALA A 206 5.09 -3.48 -16.58
CA ALA A 206 4.95 -3.59 -18.03
C ALA A 206 3.56 -3.18 -18.52
N SER A 207 2.50 -3.65 -17.84
CA SER A 207 1.11 -3.28 -18.16
C SER A 207 0.84 -1.80 -17.95
N ARG A 208 1.42 -1.19 -16.90
CA ARG A 208 1.30 0.25 -16.63
C ARG A 208 2.03 1.09 -17.66
N SER A 209 3.24 0.70 -18.07
CA SER A 209 3.97 1.35 -19.16
C SER A 209 3.21 1.26 -20.49
N ALA A 210 2.65 0.09 -20.81
CA ALA A 210 1.83 -0.08 -22.01
C ALA A 210 0.54 0.76 -21.96
N SER A 211 -0.11 0.85 -20.80
CA SER A 211 -1.27 1.74 -20.61
C SER A 211 -0.90 3.22 -20.78
N GLN A 212 0.25 3.65 -20.25
CA GLN A 212 0.74 5.02 -20.44
C GLN A 212 0.99 5.33 -21.92
N GLN A 213 1.58 4.38 -22.66
CA GLN A 213 1.75 4.49 -24.10
C GLN A 213 0.40 4.62 -24.82
N LEU A 214 -0.57 3.75 -24.49
CA LEU A 214 -1.93 3.83 -25.03
C LEU A 214 -2.56 5.21 -24.80
N ILE A 215 -2.48 5.73 -23.57
CA ILE A 215 -3.02 7.07 -23.25
C ILE A 215 -2.28 8.16 -24.05
N ALA A 216 -0.97 8.05 -24.21
CA ALA A 216 -0.20 9.00 -25.01
C ALA A 216 -0.59 8.95 -26.50
N ASP A 217 -0.81 7.77 -27.06
CA ASP A 217 -1.27 7.59 -28.45
C ASP A 217 -2.66 8.18 -28.66
N ILE A 218 -3.58 7.92 -27.73
CA ILE A 218 -4.92 8.53 -27.73
C ILE A 218 -4.81 10.05 -27.66
N LYS A 219 -4.01 10.62 -26.76
CA LYS A 219 -3.88 12.09 -26.65
C LYS A 219 -3.23 12.73 -27.87
N ALA A 220 -2.33 12.02 -28.53
CA ALA A 220 -1.61 12.53 -29.70
C ALA A 220 -2.35 12.33 -31.03
N GLY A 221 -3.55 11.72 -31.03
CA GLY A 221 -4.28 11.44 -32.26
C GLY A 221 -3.74 10.25 -33.05
N ARG A 222 -2.84 9.44 -32.48
CA ARG A 222 -2.30 8.23 -33.11
C ARG A 222 -3.30 7.08 -32.98
N VAL A 223 -4.45 7.24 -33.62
CA VAL A 223 -5.61 6.33 -33.53
C VAL A 223 -5.23 4.90 -33.91
N GLN A 224 -4.45 4.73 -34.98
CA GLN A 224 -4.06 3.39 -35.45
C GLN A 224 -3.16 2.66 -34.45
N ASP A 225 -2.17 3.36 -33.88
CA ASP A 225 -1.25 2.79 -32.90
C ASP A 225 -2.00 2.41 -31.61
N ALA A 226 -2.91 3.28 -31.16
CA ALA A 226 -3.78 3.00 -30.01
C ALA A 226 -4.66 1.76 -30.23
N VAL A 227 -5.26 1.62 -31.42
CA VAL A 227 -6.08 0.45 -31.78
C VAL A 227 -5.23 -0.82 -31.84
N GLN A 228 -4.06 -0.79 -32.49
CA GLN A 228 -3.16 -1.94 -32.55
C GLN A 228 -2.72 -2.39 -31.16
N LEU A 229 -2.38 -1.43 -30.29
CA LEU A 229 -1.98 -1.74 -28.92
C LEU A 229 -3.13 -2.36 -28.11
N LEU A 230 -4.37 -1.89 -28.29
CA LEU A 230 -5.56 -2.50 -27.67
C LEU A 230 -5.90 -3.88 -28.21
N MET A 231 -5.66 -4.14 -29.50
CA MET A 231 -5.82 -5.48 -30.08
C MET A 231 -4.81 -6.46 -29.49
N ALA A 232 -3.56 -6.03 -29.35
CA ALA A 232 -2.50 -6.84 -28.75
C ALA A 232 -2.69 -7.06 -27.24
N GLN A 233 -3.22 -6.06 -26.53
CA GLN A 233 -3.36 -6.05 -25.07
C GLN A 233 -4.74 -5.49 -24.64
N PRO A 234 -5.80 -6.29 -24.72
CA PRO A 234 -7.17 -5.82 -24.44
C PRO A 234 -7.40 -5.37 -22.99
N HIS A 235 -6.63 -5.92 -22.04
CA HIS A 235 -6.74 -5.58 -20.61
C HIS A 235 -6.39 -4.11 -20.32
N LEU A 236 -5.66 -3.44 -21.21
CA LEU A 236 -5.30 -2.02 -21.06
C LEU A 236 -6.53 -1.10 -21.00
N ALA A 237 -7.68 -1.55 -21.53
CA ALA A 237 -8.96 -0.84 -21.43
C ALA A 237 -9.41 -0.59 -19.98
N TRP A 238 -8.87 -1.33 -19.01
CA TRP A 238 -9.21 -1.28 -17.59
C TRP A 238 -8.17 -0.58 -16.72
N ILE A 239 -7.12 -0.03 -17.34
CA ILE A 239 -6.06 0.66 -16.60
C ILE A 239 -6.27 2.16 -16.73
N ARG A 240 -6.44 2.83 -15.58
CA ARG A 240 -6.61 4.28 -15.51
C ARG A 240 -5.30 5.01 -15.80
N GLU A 241 -5.45 6.24 -16.28
CA GLU A 241 -4.35 7.19 -16.38
C GLU A 241 -3.67 7.42 -15.02
N SER A 242 -2.34 7.44 -14.97
CA SER A 242 -1.56 7.53 -13.72
C SER A 242 -1.81 8.79 -12.86
N HIS A 243 -2.21 9.89 -13.49
CA HIS A 243 -2.50 11.17 -12.83
C HIS A 243 -3.97 11.58 -12.94
N GLY A 244 -4.81 10.72 -13.51
CA GLY A 244 -6.23 10.95 -13.75
C GLY A 244 -7.09 9.86 -13.13
N ALA A 245 -8.39 10.14 -13.00
CA ALA A 245 -9.36 9.12 -12.64
C ALA A 245 -10.03 8.49 -13.88
N ASP A 246 -9.62 8.91 -15.09
CA ASP A 246 -10.21 8.48 -16.34
C ASP A 246 -9.60 7.19 -16.87
N TYR A 247 -10.45 6.38 -17.48
CA TYR A 247 -10.05 5.21 -18.28
C TYR A 247 -9.82 5.62 -19.74
N PRO A 248 -9.12 4.80 -20.54
CA PRO A 248 -8.87 5.08 -21.96
C PRO A 248 -10.13 5.49 -22.73
N VAL A 249 -11.28 4.86 -22.42
CA VAL A 249 -12.57 5.16 -23.07
C VAL A 249 -13.02 6.61 -22.84
N HIS A 250 -12.79 7.18 -21.65
CA HIS A 250 -13.19 8.56 -21.35
C HIS A 250 -12.33 9.57 -22.13
N ILE A 251 -11.03 9.28 -22.23
CA ILE A 251 -10.07 10.13 -22.92
C ILE A 251 -10.34 10.09 -24.42
N ALA A 252 -10.48 8.89 -25.00
CA ALA A 252 -10.83 8.72 -26.42
C ALA A 252 -12.18 9.38 -26.76
N THR A 253 -13.18 9.25 -25.88
CA THR A 253 -14.49 9.88 -26.05
C THR A 253 -14.38 11.40 -26.11
N ARG A 254 -13.64 12.00 -25.17
CA ARG A 254 -13.47 13.45 -25.10
C ARG A 254 -12.81 14.01 -26.35
N LEU A 255 -11.88 13.25 -26.92
CA LEU A 255 -11.14 13.62 -28.12
C LEU A 255 -11.84 13.24 -29.43
N GLY A 256 -13.01 12.58 -29.38
CA GLY A 256 -13.75 12.20 -30.58
C GLY A 256 -13.19 10.98 -31.34
N HIS A 257 -12.36 10.15 -30.70
CA HIS A 257 -11.66 9.06 -31.38
C HIS A 257 -12.55 7.80 -31.47
N ILE A 258 -13.56 7.83 -32.34
CA ILE A 258 -14.58 6.78 -32.44
C ILE A 258 -14.00 5.39 -32.69
N SER A 259 -12.96 5.25 -33.52
CA SER A 259 -12.33 3.95 -33.78
C SER A 259 -11.67 3.35 -32.54
N VAL A 260 -11.07 4.18 -31.68
CA VAL A 260 -10.51 3.73 -30.40
C VAL A 260 -11.63 3.33 -29.46
N VAL A 261 -12.71 4.11 -29.40
CA VAL A 261 -13.88 3.79 -28.57
C VAL A 261 -14.54 2.48 -29.01
N ALA A 262 -14.67 2.25 -30.32
CA ALA A 262 -15.20 1.02 -30.88
C ALA A 262 -14.34 -0.19 -30.48
N GLN A 263 -13.01 -0.06 -30.59
CA GLN A 263 -12.10 -1.13 -30.17
C GLN A 263 -12.18 -1.40 -28.66
N LEU A 264 -12.29 -0.35 -27.84
CA LEU A 264 -12.47 -0.47 -26.38
C LEU A 264 -13.80 -1.13 -26.01
N ALA A 265 -14.87 -0.83 -26.75
CA ALA A 265 -16.22 -1.36 -26.50
C ALA A 265 -16.34 -2.88 -26.69
N LEU A 266 -15.37 -3.51 -27.37
CA LEU A 266 -15.27 -4.97 -27.47
C LEU A 266 -15.06 -5.65 -26.10
N GLN A 267 -14.58 -4.90 -25.11
CA GLN A 267 -14.37 -5.41 -23.75
C GLN A 267 -15.65 -5.21 -22.92
N ALA A 268 -16.22 -6.33 -22.45
CA ALA A 268 -17.45 -6.34 -21.68
C ALA A 268 -17.33 -5.48 -20.41
N GLY A 269 -18.22 -4.50 -20.23
CA GLY A 269 -18.20 -3.63 -19.05
C GLY A 269 -17.50 -2.27 -19.25
N VAL A 270 -16.77 -2.07 -20.36
CA VAL A 270 -15.97 -0.84 -20.54
C VAL A 270 -16.84 0.41 -20.64
N LEU A 271 -18.01 0.31 -21.26
CA LEU A 271 -18.94 1.45 -21.41
C LEU A 271 -19.61 1.86 -20.09
N GLN A 272 -19.53 1.02 -19.05
CA GLN A 272 -20.07 1.26 -17.72
C GLN A 272 -19.01 1.83 -16.76
N GLN A 273 -17.75 1.95 -17.19
CA GLN A 273 -16.68 2.48 -16.36
C GLN A 273 -16.97 3.91 -15.92
N ARG A 274 -16.68 4.22 -14.66
CA ARG A 274 -16.84 5.56 -14.10
C ARG A 274 -15.48 6.22 -13.95
N GLY A 275 -15.24 7.25 -14.75
CA GLY A 275 -14.02 8.03 -14.74
C GLY A 275 -14.03 9.12 -13.66
N SER A 276 -13.37 10.22 -13.97
CA SER A 276 -13.37 11.43 -13.14
C SER A 276 -14.79 11.92 -12.83
N ARG A 277 -14.98 12.36 -11.57
CA ARG A 277 -16.29 12.79 -11.04
C ARG A 277 -17.43 11.77 -11.23
N ARG A 278 -17.08 10.47 -11.32
CA ARG A 278 -18.02 9.36 -11.55
C ARG A 278 -18.82 9.43 -12.86
N LYS A 279 -18.35 10.22 -13.84
CA LYS A 279 -18.97 10.31 -15.16
C LYS A 279 -18.78 9.01 -15.93
N LEU A 280 -19.79 8.66 -16.73
CA LEU A 280 -19.73 7.60 -17.73
C LEU A 280 -19.19 8.13 -19.07
N PRO A 281 -18.72 7.25 -19.98
CA PRO A 281 -18.34 7.61 -21.33
C PRO A 281 -19.45 8.39 -22.07
N LEU A 282 -20.70 7.93 -22.04
CA LEU A 282 -21.83 8.63 -22.67
C LEU A 282 -22.03 10.06 -22.12
N SER A 283 -21.89 10.26 -20.81
CA SER A 283 -21.95 11.60 -20.19
C SER A 283 -20.81 12.51 -20.67
N VAL A 284 -19.61 11.94 -20.88
CA VAL A 284 -18.46 12.66 -21.46
C VAL A 284 -18.73 13.04 -22.91
N ALA A 285 -19.28 12.13 -23.73
CA ALA A 285 -19.63 12.41 -25.12
C ALA A 285 -20.65 13.57 -25.24
N ARG A 286 -21.70 13.55 -24.41
CA ARG A 286 -22.68 14.63 -24.30
C ARG A 286 -22.03 15.96 -23.91
N SER A 287 -21.19 15.94 -22.88
CA SER A 287 -20.48 17.13 -22.40
C SER A 287 -19.53 17.71 -23.46
N ALA A 288 -19.00 16.87 -24.35
CA ALA A 288 -18.09 17.24 -25.42
C ALA A 288 -18.80 17.46 -26.78
N CYS A 289 -20.14 17.38 -26.83
CA CYS A 289 -20.95 17.52 -28.05
C CYS A 289 -20.53 16.58 -29.19
N GLN A 290 -20.11 15.35 -28.88
CA GLN A 290 -19.63 14.36 -29.86
C GLN A 290 -20.81 13.51 -30.40
N ALA A 291 -21.56 14.03 -31.37
CA ALA A 291 -22.80 13.42 -31.86
C ALA A 291 -22.63 11.95 -32.29
N ASP A 292 -21.59 11.63 -33.06
CA ASP A 292 -21.33 10.26 -33.53
C ASP A 292 -21.07 9.28 -32.37
N LEU A 293 -20.37 9.74 -31.33
CA LEU A 293 -20.11 8.94 -30.14
C LEU A 293 -21.36 8.78 -29.27
N ILE A 294 -22.23 9.79 -29.22
CA ILE A 294 -23.52 9.69 -28.52
C ILE A 294 -24.37 8.60 -29.17
N SER A 295 -24.52 8.63 -30.51
CA SER A 295 -25.23 7.59 -31.25
C SER A 295 -24.60 6.23 -31.04
N PHE A 296 -23.27 6.12 -31.20
CA PHE A 296 -22.53 4.88 -30.95
C PHE A 296 -22.81 4.30 -29.57
N PHE A 297 -22.76 5.11 -28.51
CA PHE A 297 -23.00 4.63 -27.14
C PHE A 297 -24.44 4.18 -26.90
N ILE A 298 -25.43 4.88 -27.48
CA ILE A 298 -26.84 4.49 -27.39
C ILE A 298 -27.04 3.13 -28.08
N ASP A 299 -26.50 2.97 -29.29
CA ASP A 299 -26.61 1.73 -30.07
C ASP A 299 -25.95 0.53 -29.38
N HIS A 300 -24.93 0.77 -28.56
CA HIS A 300 -24.20 -0.25 -27.80
C HIS A 300 -24.70 -0.41 -26.35
N GLY A 301 -25.87 0.14 -26.02
CA GLY A 301 -26.50 -0.04 -24.71
C GLY A 301 -25.70 0.54 -23.55
N ALA A 302 -24.93 1.60 -23.78
CA ALA A 302 -24.25 2.31 -22.70
C ALA A 302 -25.31 2.90 -21.75
N PRO A 303 -25.15 2.75 -20.42
CA PRO A 303 -26.15 3.24 -19.49
C PRO A 303 -26.28 4.76 -19.54
N GLU A 304 -27.52 5.23 -19.49
CA GLU A 304 -27.81 6.61 -19.18
C GLU A 304 -27.75 6.80 -17.66
N LEU A 305 -27.00 7.81 -17.21
CA LEU A 305 -27.01 8.28 -15.82
C LEU A 305 -27.23 9.79 -15.78
#